data_AF-A0A935F906-F1
#
_entry.id   AF-A0A935F906-F1
#
_cell.length_a   1.000
_cell.length_b   1.000
_cell.length_c   1.000
_cell.angle_alpha   90.00
_cell.angle_beta   90.00
_cell.angle_gamma   90.00
#
_symmetry.space_group_name_H-M   'P 1'
#
loop_
_entity.id
_entity.type
_entity.pdbx_description
1 polymer ?
#
loop_
_entity_poly.entity_id
_entity_poly.type
_entity_poly.pdbx_seq_one_letter_code
_entity_poly.pdbx_strand_id
1 'polypeptide(L)' 'MEQTKKYRGLWFLVFLLSTAGLIFAIYTHWEWLTLILPFQTTSFVKALDIM' A
#
# COMPACT_ATOMS: atom_id res chain seq x y z
N MET A 1 20.73 -4.33 -8.50
CA MET A 1 19.72 -3.25 -8.30
C MET A 1 18.91 -2.98 -9.59
N GLU A 2 18.64 -4.00 -10.42
CA GLU A 2 17.85 -3.85 -11.66
C GLU A 2 16.40 -4.35 -11.51
N GLN A 3 16.18 -5.28 -10.56
CA GLN A 3 14.86 -5.84 -10.25
C GLN A 3 13.94 -4.86 -9.51
N THR A 4 14.46 -3.98 -8.65
CA THR A 4 13.67 -3.04 -7.85
C THR A 4 12.85 -2.08 -8.74
N LYS A 5 13.47 -1.55 -9.79
CA LYS A 5 12.80 -0.68 -10.78
C LYS A 5 11.72 -1.40 -11.59
N LYS A 6 11.90 -2.70 -11.87
CA LYS A 6 10.94 -3.50 -12.67
C LYS A 6 9.60 -3.69 -11.96
N TYR A 7 9.59 -3.75 -10.62
CA TYR A 7 8.36 -3.95 -9.84
C TYR A 7 7.76 -2.66 -9.27
N ARG A 8 8.31 -1.49 -9.60
CA ARG A 8 7.79 -0.21 -9.10
C ARG A 8 6.33 0.02 -9.46
N GLY A 9 5.94 -0.32 -10.69
CA GLY A 9 4.53 -0.27 -11.13
C GLY A 9 3.63 -1.25 -10.36
N LEU A 10 4.14 -2.43 -10.03
CA LEU A 10 3.43 -3.42 -9.22
C LEU A 10 3.21 -2.91 -7.79
N TRP A 11 4.22 -2.27 -7.19
CA TRP A 11 4.10 -1.64 -5.88
C TRP A 11 3.12 -0.48 -5.84
N PHE A 12 3.01 0.30 -6.92
CA PHE A 12 1.95 1.32 -7.07
C PHE A 12 0.55 0.71 -7.08
N LEU A 13 0.34 -0.42 -7.77
CA LEU A 13 -0.94 -1.12 -7.76
C LEU A 13 -1.29 -1.64 -6.36
N VAL A 14 -0.32 -2.25 -5.66
CA VAL A 14 -0.49 -2.72 -4.27
C VAL A 14 -0.80 -1.56 -3.33
N PHE A 15 -0.12 -0.42 -3.49
CA PHE A 15 -0.40 0.80 -2.71
C PHE A 15 -1.81 1.32 -2.95
N LEU A 16 -2.26 1.42 -4.21
CA LEU A 16 -3.60 1.90 -4.53
C LEU A 16 -4.69 0.96 -3.98
N LEU A 17 -4.51 -0.36 -4.12
CA LEU A 17 -5.41 -1.36 -3.55
C LEU A 17 -5.48 -1.29 -2.03
N SER A 18 -4.32 -1.15 -1.37
CA SER A 18 -4.24 -1.00 0.09
C SER A 18 -4.86 0.32 0.56
N THR A 19 -4.71 1.40 -0.22
CA THR A 19 -5.33 2.70 0.05
C THR A 19 -6.86 2.61 -0.01
N ALA A 20 -7.38 1.98 -1.06
CA ALA A 20 -8.82 1.75 -1.22
C ALA A 20 -9.38 0.90 -0.07
N GLY A 21 -8.65 -0.14 0.35
CA GLY A 21 -8.99 -0.96 1.52
C GLY A 21 -9.01 -0.16 2.82
N LEU A 22 -8.03 0.72 3.02
CA LEU A 22 -7.99 1.62 4.19
C LEU A 22 -9.16 2.62 4.19
N ILE A 23 -9.46 3.24 3.05
CA ILE A 23 -10.60 4.17 2.93
C ILE A 23 -11.91 3.43 3.21
N PHE A 24 -12.08 2.22 2.69
CA PHE A 24 -13.24 1.39 2.98
C PHE A 24 -13.32 1.03 4.46
N ALA A 25 -12.20 0.61 5.08
CA ALA A 25 -12.11 0.34 6.52
C ALA A 25 -12.62 1.51 7.36
N ILE A 26 -12.17 2.72 7.02
CA ILE A 26 -12.57 3.95 7.70
C ILE A 26 -14.06 4.23 7.48
N TYR A 27 -14.53 4.14 6.24
CA TYR A 27 -15.93 4.41 5.89
C TYR A 27 -16.91 3.45 6.56
N THR A 28 -16.58 2.17 6.65
CA THR A 28 -17.45 1.17 7.30
C THR A 28 -17.24 1.07 8.81
N HIS A 29 -16.44 1.95 9.41
CA HIS A 29 -16.05 1.88 10.83
C HIS A 29 -15.51 0.51 11.25
N TRP A 30 -14.78 -0.16 10.34
CA TRP A 30 -14.25 -1.48 10.59
C TRP A 30 -12.84 -1.38 11.16
N GLU A 31 -12.75 -1.22 12.48
CA GLU A 31 -11.50 -0.96 13.21
C GLU A 31 -10.42 -2.01 12.93
N TRP A 32 -10.78 -3.29 12.84
CA TRP A 32 -9.85 -4.38 12.51
C TRP A 32 -9.22 -4.26 11.12
N LEU A 33 -9.96 -3.69 10.17
CA LEU A 33 -9.47 -3.50 8.80
C LEU A 33 -8.46 -2.34 8.73
N THR A 34 -8.46 -1.44 9.72
CA THR A 34 -7.43 -0.37 9.84
C THR A 34 -6.05 -0.90 10.22
N LEU A 35 -5.95 -2.15 10.71
CA LEU A 35 -4.66 -2.85 10.92
C LEU A 35 -3.87 -3.06 9.63
N ILE A 36 -4.43 -2.71 8.46
CA ILE A 36 -3.72 -2.67 7.18
C ILE A 36 -2.76 -1.48 7.04
N LEU A 37 -2.81 -0.47 7.94
CA LEU A 37 -1.91 0.70 7.98
C LEU A 37 -0.41 0.39 7.75
N PRO A 38 0.21 -0.61 8.40
CA PRO A 38 1.61 -0.97 8.13
C PRO A 38 1.86 -1.49 6.70
N PHE A 39 0.89 -2.15 6.08
CA PHE A 39 0.99 -2.58 4.68
C PHE A 39 0.85 -1.41 3.71
N GLN A 40 -0.02 -0.46 4.06
CA GLN A 40 -0.20 0.79 3.32
C GLN A 40 1.10 1.61 3.30
N THR A 41 1.74 1.80 4.45
CA THR A 41 3.00 2.54 4.53
C THR A 41 4.17 1.78 3.88
N THR A 42 4.24 0.46 4.02
CA THR A 42 5.28 -0.35 3.36
C THR A 42 5.16 -0.31 1.83
N SER A 43 3.94 -0.44 1.30
CA SER A 43 3.71 -0.36 -0.15
C SER A 43 3.95 1.04 -0.70
N PHE A 44 3.65 2.09 0.07
CA PHE A 44 3.96 3.48 -0.28
C PHE A 44 5.48 3.72 -0.44
N VAL A 45 6.27 3.31 0.56
CA VAL A 45 7.74 3.48 0.52
C VAL A 45 8.35 2.74 -0.68
N LYS A 46 7.87 1.53 -0.97
CA LYS A 46 8.33 0.74 -2.14
C LYS A 46 7.83 1.29 -3.47
N ALA A 47 6.64 1.87 -3.53
CA ALA A 47 6.13 2.55 -4.73
C ALA A 47 6.96 3.80 -5.06
N LEU A 48 7.41 4.52 -4.03
CA LEU A 48 8.29 5.68 -4.17
C LEU A 48 9.75 5.32 -4.46
N ASP A 49 10.12 4.03 -4.48
CA ASP A 49 11.50 3.55 -4.68
C ASP A 49 12.47 4.15 -3.64
N ILE A 50 11.96 4.45 -2.43
CA ILE A 50 12.76 5.00 -1.32
C ILE A 50 13.58 3.90 -0.63
N MET A 51 13.17 2.63 -0.76
CA MET A 51 13.83 1.41 -0.29
C MET A 51 13.97 0.40 -1.42
#